data_AF-A0A936H996-F1
#
_entry.id   AF-A0A936H996-F1
#
_cell.length_a   1.000
_cell.length_b   1.000
_cell.length_c   1.000
_cell.angle_alpha   90.00
_cell.angle_beta   90.00
_cell.angle_gamma   90.00
#
_symmetry.space_group_name_H-M   'P 1'
#
loop_
_entity.id
_entity.type
_entity.pdbx_description
1 polymer ?
#
loop_
_entity_poly.entity_id
_entity_poly.type
_entity_poly.pdbx_seq_one_letter_code
_entity_poly.pdbx_strand_id
1 'polypeptide(L)'
;MARGALSIPTACRPRDRLDHYRAERERLKLEAEQRLTLSATEVEAAVSKILKALAQQIETLPARLERDFGLTAAETARLYPAMDAARESLHAAAVEALRA
;
A
#
# COMPACT_ATOMS: atom_id res chain seq x y z
N MET A 1 16.74 -13.54 -11.74
CA MET A 1 17.40 -13.87 -10.46
C MET A 1 16.52 -14.87 -9.74
N ALA A 2 16.94 -16.13 -9.70
CA ALA A 2 16.11 -17.26 -9.28
C ALA A 2 15.75 -17.16 -7.79
N ARG A 3 14.45 -17.08 -7.46
CA ARG A 3 13.95 -17.29 -6.10
C ARG A 3 14.30 -18.72 -5.72
N GLY A 4 15.30 -18.89 -4.86
CA GLY A 4 15.74 -20.20 -4.36
C GLY A 4 14.55 -20.93 -3.76
N ALA A 5 14.25 -22.09 -4.33
CA ALA A 5 13.11 -22.90 -3.96
C ALA A 5 13.17 -23.29 -2.48
N LEU A 6 12.02 -23.12 -1.81
CA LEU A 6 11.68 -23.71 -0.51
C LEU A 6 11.68 -25.24 -0.62
N SER A 7 12.85 -25.88 -0.74
CA SER A 7 12.94 -27.34 -0.66
C SER A 7 13.40 -27.72 0.73
N ILE A 8 12.47 -27.92 1.66
CA ILE A 8 12.75 -28.79 2.79
C ILE A 8 12.94 -30.18 2.20
N PRO A 9 14.11 -30.83 2.34
CA PRO A 9 14.23 -32.21 1.93
C PRO A 9 13.29 -33.03 2.82
N THR A 10 12.20 -33.54 2.25
CA THR A 10 11.25 -34.43 2.95
C THR A 10 11.93 -35.68 3.50
N ALA A 11 13.14 -35.97 3.02
CA ALA A 11 14.04 -37.04 3.46
C ALA A 11 14.82 -36.75 4.77
N CYS A 12 14.79 -35.54 5.35
CA CYS A 12 15.51 -35.23 6.60
C CYS A 12 14.75 -35.68 7.86
N ARG A 13 15.50 -36.08 8.89
CA ARG A 13 14.98 -36.43 10.22
C ARG A 13 14.21 -35.23 10.82
N PRO A 14 13.17 -35.45 11.65
CA PRO A 14 12.33 -34.37 12.19
C PRO A 14 13.11 -33.25 12.89
N ARG A 15 14.21 -33.57 13.58
CA ARG A 15 15.08 -32.59 14.24
C ARG A 15 15.80 -31.68 13.25
N ASP A 16 16.43 -32.26 12.24
CA ASP A 16 17.15 -31.52 11.19
C ASP A 16 16.19 -30.60 10.42
N ARG A 17 14.94 -31.04 10.25
CA ARG A 17 13.86 -30.24 9.67
C ARG A 17 13.45 -29.05 10.54
N LEU A 18 13.32 -29.26 11.85
CA LEU A 18 13.00 -28.20 12.80
C LEU A 18 14.10 -27.13 12.83
N ASP A 19 15.36 -27.54 12.86
CA ASP A 19 16.50 -26.63 12.88
C ASP A 19 16.59 -25.82 11.58
N HIS A 20 16.28 -26.42 10.42
CA HIS A 20 16.13 -25.69 9.15
C HIS A 20 15.03 -24.61 9.21
N TYR A 21 13.83 -24.95 9.69
CA TYR A 21 12.74 -23.96 9.82
C TYR A 21 13.07 -22.83 10.79
N ARG A 22 13.82 -23.12 11.86
CA ARG A 22 14.31 -22.10 12.79
C ARG A 22 15.27 -21.14 12.09
N ALA A 23 16.26 -21.67 11.37
CA ALA A 23 17.22 -20.88 10.62
C ALA A 23 16.52 -19.97 9.58
N GLU A 24 15.55 -20.49 8.83
CA GLU A 24 14.79 -19.69 7.86
C GLU A 24 13.96 -18.58 8.51
N ARG A 25 13.37 -18.84 9.68
CA ARG A 25 12.64 -17.78 10.41
C ARG A 25 13.57 -16.67 10.88
N GLU A 26 14.77 -16.99 11.37
CA GLU A 26 15.75 -15.96 11.76
C GLU A 26 16.27 -15.19 10.54
N ARG A 27 16.47 -15.85 9.39
CA ARG A 27 16.81 -15.17 8.13
C ARG A 27 15.72 -14.16 7.73
N LEU A 28 14.46 -14.57 7.74
CA LEU A 28 13.33 -13.70 7.41
C LEU A 28 13.19 -12.52 8.37
N LYS A 29 13.44 -12.72 9.67
CA LYS A 29 13.49 -11.63 10.65
C LYS A 29 14.60 -10.63 10.33
N LEU A 30 15.81 -11.12 10.05
CA LEU A 30 16.94 -10.27 9.68
C LEU A 30 16.63 -9.46 8.41
N GLU A 31 16.00 -10.08 7.41
CA GLU A 31 15.57 -9.38 6.18
C GLU A 31 14.52 -8.31 6.46
N ALA A 32 13.58 -8.56 7.36
CA ALA A 32 12.59 -7.57 7.79
C ALA A 32 13.25 -6.41 8.55
N GLU A 33 14.18 -6.68 9.47
CA GLU A 33 14.96 -5.67 10.19
C GLU A 33 15.78 -4.78 9.23
N GLN A 34 16.32 -5.36 8.16
CA GLN A 34 17.03 -4.65 7.10
C GLN A 34 16.09 -3.96 6.07
N ARG A 35 14.76 -4.08 6.23
CA ARG A 35 13.74 -3.60 5.29
C ARG A 35 13.88 -4.16 3.86
N LEU A 36 14.46 -5.35 3.73
CA LEU A 36 14.49 -6.10 2.47
C LEU A 36 13.13 -6.75 2.18
N THR A 37 12.32 -6.95 3.21
CA THR A 37 10.93 -7.39 3.11
C THR A 37 10.04 -6.47 3.94
N LEU A 38 8.77 -6.36 3.54
CA LEU A 38 7.72 -5.69 4.29
C LEU A 38 6.57 -6.68 4.51
N SER A 39 5.96 -6.63 5.68
CA SER A 39 4.70 -7.33 5.92
C SER A 39 3.57 -6.72 5.09
N ALA A 40 2.53 -7.50 4.82
CA ALA A 40 1.33 -7.01 4.12
C ALA A 40 0.73 -5.77 4.83
N THR A 41 0.66 -5.81 6.17
CA THR A 41 0.15 -4.68 6.97
C THR A 41 0.99 -3.42 6.84
N GLU A 42 2.32 -3.53 6.72
CA GLU A 42 3.19 -2.36 6.48
C GLU A 42 2.95 -1.76 5.09
N VAL A 43 2.75 -2.61 4.07
CA VAL A 43 2.41 -2.16 2.72
C VAL A 43 1.05 -1.47 2.73
N GLU A 44 0.03 -2.07 3.32
CA GLU A 44 -1.31 -1.49 3.45
C GLU A 44 -1.27 -0.14 4.16
N ALA A 45 -0.52 -0.02 5.26
CA ALA A 45 -0.40 1.24 6.01
C ALA A 45 0.30 2.33 5.18
N ALA A 46 1.39 1.98 4.48
CA ALA A 46 2.11 2.92 3.62
C ALA A 46 1.23 3.41 2.46
N VAL A 47 0.55 2.49 1.77
CA VAL A 47 -0.38 2.81 0.67
C VAL A 47 -1.53 3.66 1.18
N SER A 48 -2.15 3.30 2.30
CA SER A 48 -3.22 4.07 2.94
C SER A 48 -2.79 5.50 3.24
N LYS A 49 -1.58 5.70 3.78
CA LYS A 49 -1.04 7.04 4.07
C LYS A 49 -0.91 7.89 2.80
N ILE A 50 -0.39 7.31 1.71
CA ILE A 50 -0.22 8.00 0.42
C ILE A 50 -1.58 8.37 -0.18
N LEU A 51 -2.52 7.40 -0.22
CA LEU A 51 -3.83 7.60 -0.79
C LEU A 51 -4.65 8.63 -0.02
N LYS A 52 -4.58 8.62 1.31
CA LYS A 52 -5.23 9.64 2.15
C LYS A 52 -4.69 11.03 1.87
N ALA A 53 -3.38 11.18 1.74
CA ALA A 53 -2.77 12.45 1.39
C ALA A 53 -3.24 12.95 0.01
N LEU A 54 -3.29 12.05 -0.99
CA LEU A 54 -3.78 12.38 -2.33
C LEU A 54 -5.27 12.75 -2.33
N ALA A 55 -6.12 11.96 -1.68
CA ALA A 55 -7.55 12.23 -1.58
C ALA A 55 -7.86 13.58 -0.90
N GLN A 56 -7.06 13.97 0.10
CA GLN A 56 -7.17 15.28 0.74
C GLN A 56 -6.79 16.43 -0.22
N GLN A 57 -5.79 16.22 -1.08
CA GLN A 57 -5.43 17.22 -2.09
C GLN A 57 -6.52 17.39 -3.14
N ILE A 58 -7.15 16.29 -3.58
CA ILE A 58 -8.28 16.33 -4.53
C ILE A 58 -9.47 17.07 -3.91
N GLU A 59 -9.82 16.77 -2.65
CA GLU A 59 -10.93 17.40 -1.94
C GLU A 59 -10.77 18.92 -1.78
N THR A 60 -9.54 19.37 -1.52
CA THR A 60 -9.26 20.79 -1.29
C THR A 60 -8.97 21.57 -2.57
N LEU A 61 -8.88 20.89 -3.71
CA LEU A 61 -8.53 21.50 -4.99
C LEU A 61 -9.54 22.58 -5.42
N PRO A 62 -10.88 22.40 -5.33
CA PRO A 62 -11.83 23.44 -5.71
C PRO A 62 -11.62 24.72 -4.90
N ALA A 63 -11.48 24.60 -3.58
CA ALA A 63 -11.24 25.74 -2.70
C ALA A 63 -9.91 26.46 -3.01
N ARG A 64 -8.87 25.71 -3.40
CA ARG A 64 -7.60 26.30 -3.86
C ARG A 64 -7.75 27.02 -5.19
N LEU A 65 -8.52 26.45 -6.13
CA LEU A 65 -8.80 27.11 -7.41
C LEU A 65 -9.59 28.41 -7.23
N GLU A 66 -10.59 28.42 -6.34
CA GLU A 66 -11.31 29.64 -5.95
C GLU A 66 -10.36 30.71 -5.40
N ARG A 67 -9.56 30.35 -4.40
CA ARG A 67 -8.68 31.31 -3.71
C ARG A 67 -7.51 31.79 -4.58
N ASP A 68 -6.86 30.87 -5.29
CA ASP A 68 -5.58 31.14 -5.95
C ASP A 68 -5.74 31.56 -7.42
N PHE A 69 -6.89 31.23 -8.05
CA PHE A 69 -7.17 31.50 -9.47
C PHE A 69 -8.46 32.29 -9.72
N GLY A 70 -9.20 32.64 -8.66
CA GLY A 70 -10.34 33.56 -8.75
C GLY A 70 -11.61 32.95 -9.36
N LEU A 71 -11.80 31.63 -9.26
CA LEU A 71 -13.08 31.01 -9.63
C LEU A 71 -14.21 31.61 -8.80
N THR A 72 -15.38 31.76 -9.41
CA THR A 72 -16.58 32.14 -8.67
C THR A 72 -17.08 30.97 -7.83
N ALA A 73 -17.80 31.25 -6.75
CA ALA A 73 -18.43 30.22 -5.93
C ALA A 73 -19.30 29.24 -6.74
N ALA A 74 -19.96 29.72 -7.80
CA ALA A 74 -20.77 28.88 -8.69
C ALA A 74 -19.92 27.94 -9.56
N GLU A 75 -18.75 28.39 -10.02
CA GLU A 75 -17.78 27.54 -10.75
C GLU A 75 -17.14 26.52 -9.81
N THR A 76 -16.73 26.94 -8.61
CA THR A 76 -16.19 26.03 -7.58
C THR A 76 -17.20 24.95 -7.22
N ALA A 77 -18.47 25.33 -7.02
CA ALA A 77 -19.55 24.40 -6.68
C ALA A 77 -19.71 23.27 -7.73
N ARG A 78 -19.47 23.57 -9.01
CA ARG A 78 -19.56 22.59 -10.11
C ARG A 78 -18.40 21.58 -10.12
N LEU A 79 -17.28 21.89 -9.46
CA LEU A 79 -16.11 21.01 -9.42
C LEU A 79 -16.23 19.94 -8.33
N TYR A 80 -16.91 20.21 -7.21
CA TYR A 80 -17.01 19.26 -6.09
C TYR A 80 -17.50 17.87 -6.49
N PRO A 81 -18.59 17.70 -7.29
CA PRO A 81 -19.04 16.37 -7.70
C PRO A 81 -17.99 15.58 -8.48
N ALA A 82 -17.20 16.26 -9.32
CA ALA A 82 -16.11 15.62 -10.08
C ALA A 82 -14.93 15.23 -9.17
N MET A 83 -14.61 16.05 -8.16
CA MET A 83 -13.57 15.73 -7.17
C MET A 83 -13.98 14.55 -6.28
N ASP A 84 -15.25 14.49 -5.88
CA ASP A 84 -15.80 13.38 -5.10
C ASP A 84 -15.78 12.08 -5.90
N ALA A 85 -16.24 12.11 -7.16
CA ALA A 85 -16.16 10.95 -8.05
C ALA A 85 -14.71 10.47 -8.26
N ALA A 86 -13.75 11.39 -8.40
CA ALA A 86 -12.34 11.04 -8.51
C ALA A 86 -11.80 10.37 -7.23
N ARG A 87 -12.20 10.87 -6.04
CA ARG A 87 -11.83 10.25 -4.75
C ARG A 87 -12.42 8.86 -4.59
N GLU A 88 -13.68 8.67 -4.96
CA GLU A 88 -14.34 7.36 -4.91
C GLU A 88 -13.68 6.36 -5.86
N SER A 89 -13.36 6.79 -7.09
CA SER A 89 -12.65 5.95 -8.06
C SER A 89 -11.26 5.55 -7.56
N LEU A 90 -10.51 6.49 -6.96
CA LEU A 90 -9.21 6.22 -6.35
C LEU A 90 -9.33 5.20 -5.21
N HIS A 91 -10.34 5.34 -4.35
CA HIS A 91 -10.58 4.39 -3.26
C HIS A 91 -10.90 2.99 -3.78
N ALA A 92 -11.81 2.88 -4.75
CA ALA A 92 -12.18 1.60 -5.35
C ALA A 92 -10.97 0.89 -5.99
N ALA A 93 -10.17 1.64 -6.76
CA ALA A 93 -8.96 1.11 -7.40
C ALA A 93 -7.93 0.61 -6.36
N ALA A 94 -7.75 1.34 -5.26
CA ALA A 94 -6.85 0.96 -4.19
C ALA A 94 -7.30 -0.31 -3.45
N VAL A 95 -8.59 -0.42 -3.14
CA VAL A 95 -9.16 -1.60 -2.48
C VAL A 95 -9.01 -2.83 -3.36
N GLU A 96 -9.24 -2.70 -4.67
CA GLU A 96 -9.04 -3.79 -5.61
C GLU A 96 -7.57 -4.22 -5.70
N ALA A 97 -6.65 -3.25 -5.78
CA ALA A 97 -5.22 -3.53 -5.86
C ALA A 97 -4.65 -4.24 -4.61
N LEU A 98 -5.21 -4.00 -3.43
CA LEU A 98 -4.79 -4.64 -2.17
C LEU A 98 -5.42 -6.03 -1.96
N ARG A 99 -6.42 -6.41 -2.77
CA ARG A 99 -7.04 -7.75 -2.72
C ARG A 99 -6.36 -8.77 -3.64
N ALA A 100 -5.59 -8.32 -4.61
CA ALA A 100 -4.88 -9.15 -5.61
C ALA A 100 -3.55 -9.70 -5.07
#